data_AF-A0A382W8P4-F1
#
_entry.id   AF-A0A382W8P4-F1
#
_cell.length_a   1.000
_cell.length_b   1.000
_cell.length_c   1.000
_cell.angle_alpha   90.00
_cell.angle_beta   90.00
_cell.angle_gamma   90.00
#
_symmetry.space_group_name_H-M   'P 1'
#
loop_
_entity.id
_entity.type
_entity.pdbx_description
1 polymer ?
#
loop_
_entity_poly.entity_id
_entity_poly.type
_entity_poly.pdbx_seq_one_letter_code
_entity_poly.pdbx_strand_id
1 'polypeptide(L)'
;MKNNWSDTEAKKYIRKYNNLGHSRDMALRVYTTRLLGRNSELVLHGGGNTSVKTSIKDIDGKKYDVLCVKGSGWDMAEIEPEGLPAVKLQPLLSLKNKKYLSDEDMVSYQKRNLINIKSPNPSVETFLHAFLPFKYVDHTHSDAILNLTNRPEGLNFCNKIFGNKVSIVPYVMPGFMLAKKINE
;
A
#
# COMPACT_ATOMS: atom_id res chain seq x y z
N MET A 1 6.70 2.31 -21.34
CA MET A 1 6.91 2.99 -20.05
C MET A 1 8.36 2.80 -19.59
N LYS A 2 9.02 3.85 -19.08
CA LYS A 2 10.41 3.83 -18.61
C LYS A 2 10.47 3.48 -17.11
N ASN A 3 11.44 2.66 -16.70
CA ASN A 3 11.74 2.45 -15.28
C ASN A 3 12.62 3.61 -14.77
N ASN A 4 12.13 4.35 -13.77
CA ASN A 4 12.80 5.51 -13.19
C ASN A 4 13.55 5.22 -11.87
N TRP A 5 13.70 3.94 -11.50
CA TRP A 5 14.55 3.55 -10.37
C TRP A 5 16.02 3.94 -10.62
N SER A 6 16.68 4.44 -9.57
CA SER A 6 18.10 4.77 -9.55
C SER A 6 18.70 4.41 -8.20
N ASP A 7 19.71 3.53 -8.21
CA ASP A 7 20.42 3.13 -6.98
C ASP A 7 21.12 4.32 -6.30
N THR A 8 21.56 5.30 -7.09
CA THR A 8 22.18 6.53 -6.59
C THR A 8 21.15 7.36 -5.83
N GLU A 9 19.95 7.54 -6.38
CA GLU A 9 18.87 8.27 -5.70
C GLU A 9 18.34 7.50 -4.49
N ALA A 10 18.17 6.19 -4.59
CA ALA A 10 17.79 5.35 -3.46
C ALA A 10 18.76 5.51 -2.27
N LYS A 11 20.09 5.51 -2.53
CA LYS A 11 21.11 5.76 -1.51
C LYS A 11 21.00 7.16 -0.89
N LYS A 12 20.68 8.19 -1.68
CA LYS A 12 20.45 9.55 -1.17
C LYS A 12 19.22 9.61 -0.25
N TYR A 13 18.11 8.99 -0.64
CA TYR A 13 16.91 8.89 0.20
C TYR A 13 17.21 8.17 1.51
N ILE A 14 17.90 7.02 1.46
CA ILE A 14 18.30 6.28 2.67
C ILE A 14 19.13 7.17 3.61
N ARG A 15 20.13 7.90 3.09
CA ARG A 15 20.96 8.80 3.91
C ARG A 15 20.11 9.94 4.52
N LYS A 16 19.28 10.61 3.71
CA LYS A 16 18.42 11.71 4.15
C LYS A 16 17.52 11.27 5.31
N TYR A 17 16.76 10.20 5.13
CA TYR A 17 15.76 9.77 6.11
C TYR A 17 16.37 9.07 7.33
N ASN A 18 17.52 8.41 7.18
CA ASN A 18 18.26 7.90 8.33
C ASN A 18 18.73 9.03 9.26
N ASN A 19 19.19 10.15 8.71
CA ASN A 19 19.56 11.33 9.51
C ASN A 19 18.36 11.97 10.24
N LEU A 20 17.14 11.68 9.78
CA LEU A 20 15.88 12.09 10.41
C LEU A 20 15.31 11.02 11.34
N GLY A 21 16.03 9.92 11.59
CA GLY A 21 15.62 8.85 12.51
C GLY A 21 14.70 7.79 11.90
N HIS A 22 14.52 7.75 10.58
CA HIS A 22 13.71 6.74 9.90
C HIS A 22 14.55 5.56 9.40
N SER A 23 13.93 4.38 9.38
CA SER A 23 14.58 3.17 8.90
C SER A 23 14.84 3.19 7.38
N ARG A 24 15.77 2.33 6.93
CA ARG A 24 15.99 2.07 5.50
C ARG A 24 14.68 1.69 4.79
N ASP A 25 13.83 0.91 5.45
CA ASP A 25 12.56 0.45 4.89
C ASP A 25 11.64 1.62 4.56
N MET A 26 11.49 2.55 5.52
CA MET A 26 10.68 3.75 5.36
C MET A 26 11.26 4.67 4.28
N ALA A 27 12.59 4.87 4.28
CA ALA A 27 13.26 5.70 3.28
C ALA A 27 13.05 5.19 1.85
N LEU A 28 13.22 3.88 1.64
CA LEU A 28 12.97 3.24 0.35
C LEU A 28 11.50 3.27 -0.03
N ARG A 29 10.59 3.13 0.96
CA ARG A 29 9.16 3.23 0.70
C ARG A 29 8.79 4.62 0.20
N VAL A 30 9.23 5.68 0.87
CA VAL A 30 9.02 7.05 0.41
C VAL A 30 9.55 7.25 -1.00
N TYR A 31 10.79 6.82 -1.28
CA TYR A 31 11.38 6.94 -2.61
C TYR A 31 10.52 6.28 -3.70
N THR A 32 10.16 5.02 -3.51
CA THR A 32 9.41 4.24 -4.49
C THR A 32 7.97 4.73 -4.63
N THR A 33 7.33 5.18 -3.56
CA THR A 33 5.99 5.78 -3.63
C THR A 33 6.00 7.06 -4.46
N ARG A 34 7.05 7.89 -4.34
CA ARG A 34 7.22 9.09 -5.19
C ARG A 34 7.49 8.76 -6.64
N LEU A 35 8.26 7.71 -6.94
CA LEU A 35 8.44 7.25 -8.32
C LEU A 35 7.11 6.89 -8.99
N LEU A 36 6.22 6.22 -8.25
CA LEU A 36 4.88 5.87 -8.74
C LEU A 36 3.98 7.11 -8.85
N GLY A 37 3.91 7.93 -7.79
CA GLY A 37 3.03 9.10 -7.73
C GLY A 37 3.38 10.20 -8.73
N ARG A 38 4.66 10.32 -9.12
CA ARG A 38 5.11 11.29 -10.15
C ARG A 38 4.86 10.83 -11.57
N ASN A 39 4.32 9.64 -11.78
CA ASN A 39 3.93 9.14 -13.08
C ASN A 39 2.40 9.11 -13.21
N SER A 40 1.84 10.04 -13.99
CA SER A 40 0.40 10.15 -14.23
C SER A 40 -0.19 8.96 -14.99
N GLU A 41 0.62 8.13 -15.67
CA GLU A 41 0.15 6.89 -16.31
C GLU A 41 -0.09 5.76 -15.30
N LEU A 42 0.47 5.89 -14.07
CA LEU A 42 0.35 4.91 -12.99
C LEU A 42 -0.63 5.37 -11.91
N VAL A 43 -0.64 6.67 -11.59
CA VAL A 43 -1.49 7.23 -10.54
C VAL A 43 -2.35 8.34 -11.12
N LEU A 44 -3.66 8.07 -11.22
CA LEU A 44 -4.66 9.03 -11.66
C LEU A 44 -5.36 9.68 -10.46
N HIS A 45 -5.60 11.00 -10.53
CA HIS A 45 -6.48 11.76 -9.63
C HIS A 45 -6.25 11.54 -8.11
N GLY A 46 -5.01 11.35 -7.67
CA GLY A 46 -4.68 11.13 -6.25
C GLY A 46 -5.04 9.74 -5.70
N GLY A 47 -5.39 8.80 -6.59
CA GLY A 47 -5.62 7.39 -6.28
C GLY A 47 -4.33 6.62 -5.96
N GLY A 48 -4.46 5.29 -5.85
CA GLY A 48 -3.35 4.41 -5.49
C GLY A 48 -2.91 4.53 -4.02
N ASN A 49 -2.14 3.54 -3.58
CA ASN A 49 -1.51 3.51 -2.27
C ASN A 49 -0.37 2.51 -2.24
N THR A 50 0.52 2.69 -1.27
CA THR A 50 1.70 1.84 -1.09
C THR A 50 1.84 1.50 0.37
N SER A 51 2.53 0.39 0.64
CA SER A 51 2.90 0.03 1.99
C SER A 51 4.28 -0.61 2.09
N VAL A 52 4.80 -0.63 3.31
CA VAL A 52 5.94 -1.44 3.72
C VAL A 52 5.67 -2.09 5.09
N LYS A 53 5.96 -3.38 5.20
CA LYS A 53 5.99 -4.10 6.48
C LYS A 53 7.38 -3.93 7.11
N THR A 54 7.43 -3.47 8.36
CA THR A 54 8.67 -3.24 9.10
C THR A 54 8.43 -3.38 10.62
N SER A 55 9.43 -3.04 11.44
CA SER A 55 9.32 -3.08 12.90
C SER A 55 9.54 -1.68 13.49
N ILE A 56 8.70 -1.29 14.45
CA ILE A 56 8.79 0.01 15.16
C ILE A 56 8.76 -0.24 16.67
N LYS A 57 9.59 0.50 17.40
CA LYS A 57 9.53 0.57 18.87
C LYS A 57 8.48 1.61 19.28
N ASP A 58 7.50 1.20 20.06
CA ASP A 58 6.40 2.05 20.55
C ASP A 58 6.77 2.70 21.90
N ILE A 59 5.91 3.61 22.38
CA ILE A 59 6.10 4.35 23.64
C ILE A 59 6.13 3.45 24.89
N ASP A 60 5.56 2.24 24.79
CA ASP A 60 5.60 1.22 25.83
C ASP A 60 6.96 0.46 25.87
N GLY A 61 7.88 0.81 24.97
CA GLY A 61 9.21 0.22 24.85
C GLY A 61 9.25 -1.09 24.06
N LYS A 62 8.12 -1.64 23.63
CA LYS A 62 8.05 -2.89 22.86
C LYS A 62 8.26 -2.63 21.38
N LYS A 63 8.80 -3.64 20.68
CA LYS A 63 8.84 -3.66 19.21
C LYS A 63 7.59 -4.32 18.68
N TYR A 64 6.94 -3.69 17.71
CA TYR A 64 5.79 -4.22 17.00
C TYR A 64 6.12 -4.37 15.53
N ASP A 65 5.68 -5.49 14.94
CA ASP A 65 5.56 -5.58 13.50
C ASP A 65 4.41 -4.68 13.05
N VAL A 66 4.70 -3.83 12.07
CA VAL A 66 3.76 -2.82 11.59
C VAL A 66 3.66 -2.84 10.08
N LEU A 67 2.51 -2.43 9.60
CA LEU A 67 2.29 -2.03 8.21
C LEU A 67 2.28 -0.50 8.16
N CYS A 68 3.30 0.08 7.53
CA CYS A 68 3.32 1.51 7.20
C CYS A 68 2.65 1.66 5.84
N VAL A 69 1.47 2.26 5.79
CA VAL A 69 0.62 2.33 4.58
C VAL A 69 0.18 3.76 4.31
N LYS A 70 0.02 4.15 3.05
CA LYS A 70 -0.40 5.51 2.66
C LYS A 70 -1.63 5.96 3.46
N GLY A 71 -1.51 7.13 4.07
CA GLY A 71 -2.59 7.84 4.75
C GLY A 71 -3.51 8.56 3.78
N SER A 72 -4.76 8.75 4.21
CA SER A 72 -5.75 9.56 3.51
C SER A 72 -5.29 11.03 3.47
N GLY A 73 -5.53 11.72 2.35
CA GLY A 73 -5.15 13.14 2.16
C GLY A 73 -3.70 13.39 1.73
N TRP A 74 -2.83 12.38 1.72
CA TRP A 74 -1.46 12.52 1.22
C TRP A 74 -1.34 12.23 -0.28
N ASP A 75 -0.57 13.04 -0.99
CA ASP A 75 -0.18 12.79 -2.38
C ASP A 75 1.03 11.86 -2.42
N MET A 76 0.98 10.81 -3.25
CA MET A 76 2.10 9.89 -3.45
C MET A 76 3.32 10.57 -4.07
N ALA A 77 3.14 11.59 -4.91
CA ALA A 77 4.23 12.28 -5.60
C ALA A 77 5.18 13.00 -4.63
N GLU A 78 4.65 13.47 -3.50
CA GLU A 78 5.37 14.28 -2.50
C GLU A 78 5.34 13.66 -1.09
N ILE A 79 4.85 12.42 -0.95
CA ILE A 79 4.69 11.75 0.35
C ILE A 79 5.96 11.81 1.20
N GLU A 80 5.80 12.04 2.50
CA GLU A 80 6.85 11.97 3.51
C GLU A 80 6.52 10.85 4.51
N PRO A 81 7.43 10.43 5.41
CA PRO A 81 7.17 9.36 6.38
C PRO A 81 5.86 9.51 7.17
N GLU A 82 5.44 10.74 7.48
CA GLU A 82 4.18 11.07 8.17
C GLU A 82 2.93 10.69 7.36
N GLY A 83 3.06 10.61 6.03
CA GLY A 83 2.05 10.12 5.12
C GLY A 83 1.94 8.60 5.08
N LEU A 84 2.76 7.86 5.83
CA LEU A 84 2.77 6.40 5.93
C LEU A 84 2.49 5.95 7.38
N PRO A 85 1.29 6.21 7.94
CA PRO A 85 0.90 5.76 9.28
C PRO A 85 1.23 4.28 9.51
N ALA A 86 1.83 3.99 10.66
CA ALA A 86 2.16 2.63 11.08
C ALA A 86 1.01 2.00 11.85
N VAL A 87 0.46 0.91 11.33
CA VAL A 87 -0.61 0.11 11.95
C VAL A 87 -0.03 -1.23 12.42
N LYS A 88 -0.33 -1.67 13.65
CA LYS A 88 0.11 -2.97 14.17
C LYS A 88 -0.37 -4.08 13.21
N LEU A 89 0.57 -4.90 12.73
CA LEU A 89 0.32 -5.89 11.67
C LEU A 89 -0.46 -7.11 12.19
N GLN A 90 -0.09 -7.64 13.36
CA GLN A 90 -0.73 -8.84 13.91
C GLN A 90 -2.25 -8.70 14.12
N PRO A 91 -2.76 -7.58 14.67
CA PRO A 91 -4.21 -7.32 14.67
C PRO A 91 -4.85 -7.40 13.29
N LEU A 92 -4.25 -6.79 12.26
CA LEU A 92 -4.81 -6.85 10.90
C LEU A 92 -4.88 -8.29 10.40
N LEU A 93 -3.81 -9.07 10.58
CA LEU A 93 -3.74 -10.48 10.19
C LEU A 93 -4.74 -11.36 10.94
N SER A 94 -5.12 -11.00 12.18
CA SER A 94 -6.13 -11.73 12.96
C SER A 94 -7.51 -11.75 12.27
N LEU A 95 -7.79 -10.79 11.40
CA LEU A 95 -9.04 -10.69 10.66
C LEU A 95 -9.01 -11.42 9.32
N LYS A 96 -7.88 -12.04 8.94
CA LYS A 96 -7.72 -12.75 7.66
C LYS A 96 -8.79 -13.80 7.39
N ASN A 97 -9.26 -14.49 8.43
CA ASN A 97 -10.30 -15.53 8.34
C ASN A 97 -11.72 -15.03 8.55
N LYS A 98 -11.91 -13.75 8.92
CA LYS A 98 -13.26 -13.15 9.05
C LYS A 98 -13.93 -13.14 7.67
N LYS A 99 -15.24 -13.44 7.63
CA LYS A 99 -16.01 -13.50 6.37
C LYS A 99 -16.40 -12.11 5.87
N TYR A 100 -16.70 -11.20 6.78
CA TYR A 100 -17.21 -9.86 6.47
C TYR A 100 -16.76 -8.87 7.55
N LEU A 101 -16.48 -7.64 7.14
CA LEU A 101 -16.20 -6.49 7.99
C LEU A 101 -16.78 -5.26 7.29
N SER A 102 -17.60 -4.47 7.98
CA SER A 102 -18.12 -3.22 7.41
C SER A 102 -17.00 -2.18 7.25
N ASP A 103 -17.20 -1.18 6.39
CA ASP A 103 -16.22 -0.10 6.22
C ASP A 103 -16.00 0.70 7.51
N GLU A 104 -17.05 0.92 8.30
CA GLU A 104 -16.96 1.60 9.60
C GLU A 104 -16.12 0.81 10.60
N ASP A 105 -16.38 -0.51 10.72
CA ASP A 105 -15.58 -1.38 11.58
C ASP A 105 -14.14 -1.50 11.07
N MET A 106 -13.95 -1.55 9.76
CA MET A 106 -12.65 -1.62 9.10
C MET A 106 -11.80 -0.39 9.46
N VAL A 107 -12.34 0.81 9.27
CA VAL A 107 -11.68 2.08 9.60
C VAL A 107 -11.41 2.16 11.10
N SER A 108 -12.40 1.85 11.94
CA SER A 108 -12.27 1.89 13.40
C SER A 108 -11.19 0.92 13.90
N TYR A 109 -11.14 -0.29 13.34
CA TYR A 109 -10.14 -1.31 13.66
C TYR A 109 -8.74 -0.92 13.22
N GLN A 110 -8.57 -0.24 12.08
CA GLN A 110 -7.28 0.29 11.65
C GLN A 110 -6.81 1.40 12.60
N LYS A 111 -7.68 2.37 12.91
CA LYS A 111 -7.35 3.51 13.78
C LYS A 111 -6.92 3.09 15.18
N ARG A 112 -7.66 2.17 15.82
CA ARG A 112 -7.34 1.70 17.17
C ARG A 112 -5.99 0.96 17.26
N ASN A 113 -5.46 0.52 16.13
CA ASN A 113 -4.19 -0.22 16.03
C ASN A 113 -3.04 0.63 15.47
N LEU A 114 -3.23 1.95 15.31
CA LEU A 114 -2.13 2.86 14.98
C LEU A 114 -1.10 2.90 16.11
N ILE A 115 0.19 2.98 15.75
CA ILE A 115 1.26 3.29 16.70
C ILE A 115 1.08 4.72 17.23
N ASN A 116 0.78 5.67 16.36
CA ASN A 116 0.48 7.05 16.73
C ASN A 116 -0.96 7.40 16.31
N ILE A 117 -1.84 7.57 17.29
CA ILE A 117 -3.26 7.87 17.06
C ILE A 117 -3.49 9.22 16.35
N LYS A 118 -2.51 10.14 16.39
CA LYS A 118 -2.56 11.43 15.68
C LYS A 118 -2.17 11.33 14.22
N SER A 119 -1.66 10.18 13.76
CA SER A 119 -1.33 9.97 12.36
C SER A 119 -2.59 9.99 11.48
N PRO A 120 -2.45 10.28 10.17
CA PRO A 120 -3.57 10.23 9.24
C PRO A 120 -4.28 8.88 9.25
N ASN A 121 -5.56 8.87 8.87
CA ASN A 121 -6.29 7.61 8.68
C ASN A 121 -5.59 6.77 7.60
N PRO A 122 -5.26 5.49 7.88
CA PRO A 122 -4.73 4.57 6.87
C PRO A 122 -5.65 4.44 5.66
N SER A 123 -5.12 4.00 4.52
CA SER A 123 -5.93 3.69 3.33
C SER A 123 -7.03 2.68 3.66
N VAL A 124 -8.21 2.85 3.06
CA VAL A 124 -9.30 1.87 3.16
C VAL A 124 -8.89 0.48 2.65
N GLU A 125 -7.86 0.41 1.80
CA GLU A 125 -7.31 -0.84 1.26
C GLU A 125 -6.21 -1.44 2.16
N THR A 126 -6.02 -0.96 3.39
CA THR A 126 -4.97 -1.45 4.32
C THR A 126 -4.98 -2.98 4.49
N PHE A 127 -6.15 -3.63 4.51
CA PHE A 127 -6.22 -5.10 4.62
C PHE A 127 -5.66 -5.83 3.40
N LEU A 128 -5.79 -5.27 2.19
CA LEU A 128 -5.18 -5.82 0.97
C LEU A 128 -3.65 -5.88 1.15
N HIS A 129 -3.07 -4.78 1.59
CA HIS A 129 -1.63 -4.68 1.88
C HIS A 129 -1.20 -5.63 3.00
N ALA A 130 -2.01 -5.77 4.05
CA ALA A 130 -1.71 -6.65 5.17
C ALA A 130 -1.71 -8.14 4.78
N PHE A 131 -2.68 -8.59 3.98
CA PHE A 131 -2.86 -10.00 3.66
C PHE A 131 -1.86 -10.55 2.64
N LEU A 132 -1.33 -9.68 1.76
CA LEU A 132 -0.24 -10.06 0.86
C LEU A 132 1.06 -10.33 1.63
N PRO A 133 1.68 -11.52 1.49
CA PRO A 133 2.85 -11.94 2.28
C PRO A 133 4.18 -11.33 1.80
N PHE A 134 4.14 -10.10 1.29
CA PHE A 134 5.29 -9.38 0.75
C PHE A 134 5.62 -8.15 1.59
N LYS A 135 6.91 -7.82 1.67
CA LYS A 135 7.40 -6.69 2.47
C LYS A 135 6.92 -5.35 1.93
N TYR A 136 7.01 -5.15 0.61
CA TYR A 136 6.54 -3.96 -0.08
C TYR A 136 5.34 -4.35 -0.93
N VAL A 137 4.29 -3.52 -0.90
CA VAL A 137 3.11 -3.69 -1.74
C VAL A 137 2.79 -2.35 -2.38
N ASP A 138 2.61 -2.38 -3.70
CA ASP A 138 2.26 -1.24 -4.53
C ASP A 138 0.87 -1.47 -5.10
N HIS A 139 -0.01 -0.48 -4.95
CA HIS A 139 -1.33 -0.45 -5.55
C HIS A 139 -1.47 0.85 -6.33
N THR A 140 -1.74 0.72 -7.63
CA THR A 140 -1.81 1.85 -8.57
C THR A 140 -3.08 1.75 -9.37
N HIS A 141 -3.51 2.88 -9.94
CA HIS A 141 -4.68 2.96 -10.82
C HIS A 141 -4.20 3.26 -12.24
N SER A 142 -3.34 2.38 -12.76
CA SER A 142 -2.69 2.59 -14.05
C SER A 142 -3.73 2.72 -15.17
N ASP A 143 -3.61 3.80 -15.94
CA ASP A 143 -4.52 4.13 -17.03
C ASP A 143 -4.58 2.99 -18.07
N ALA A 144 -3.42 2.44 -18.44
CA ALA A 144 -3.34 1.34 -19.39
C ALA A 144 -4.05 0.07 -18.90
N ILE A 145 -3.95 -0.25 -17.60
CA ILE A 145 -4.62 -1.41 -17.01
C ILE A 145 -6.13 -1.19 -16.93
N LEU A 146 -6.56 -0.01 -16.49
CA LEU A 146 -7.99 0.35 -16.45
C LEU A 146 -8.63 0.29 -17.84
N ASN A 147 -7.97 0.87 -18.85
CA ASN A 147 -8.44 0.80 -20.23
C ASN A 147 -8.51 -0.63 -20.75
N LEU A 148 -7.56 -1.50 -20.38
CA LEU A 148 -7.56 -2.89 -20.79
C LEU A 148 -8.70 -3.68 -20.13
N THR A 149 -8.91 -3.50 -18.82
CA THR A 149 -9.88 -4.29 -18.06
C THR A 149 -11.33 -3.84 -18.23
N ASN A 150 -11.58 -2.55 -18.54
CA ASN A 150 -12.93 -2.00 -18.70
C ASN A 150 -13.55 -2.22 -20.08
N ARG A 151 -12.93 -3.04 -20.94
CA ARG A 151 -13.45 -3.35 -22.27
C ARG A 151 -14.29 -4.63 -22.26
N PRO A 152 -15.23 -4.78 -23.23
CA PRO A 152 -15.79 -6.08 -23.55
C PRO A 152 -14.69 -7.11 -23.75
N GLU A 153 -14.85 -8.29 -23.14
CA GLU A 153 -13.84 -9.36 -23.12
C GLU A 153 -12.47 -8.97 -22.50
N GLY A 154 -12.43 -7.95 -21.63
CA GLY A 154 -11.19 -7.49 -20.99
C GLY A 154 -10.39 -8.62 -20.33
N LEU A 155 -11.07 -9.60 -19.70
CA LEU A 155 -10.43 -10.79 -19.14
C LEU A 155 -9.67 -11.62 -20.19
N ASN A 156 -10.25 -11.81 -21.38
CA ASN A 156 -9.61 -12.54 -22.47
C ASN A 156 -8.36 -11.81 -22.96
N PHE A 157 -8.42 -10.48 -23.09
CA PHE A 157 -7.25 -9.69 -23.46
C PHE A 157 -6.17 -9.72 -22.38
N CYS A 158 -6.53 -9.59 -21.10
CA CYS A 158 -5.58 -9.73 -20.00
C CYS A 158 -4.89 -11.11 -20.03
N ASN A 159 -5.64 -12.20 -20.24
CA ASN A 159 -5.06 -13.53 -20.37
C ASN A 159 -4.13 -13.66 -21.57
N LYS A 160 -4.46 -13.06 -22.72
CA LYS A 160 -3.58 -13.05 -23.91
C LYS A 160 -2.29 -12.27 -23.69
N ILE A 161 -2.36 -11.13 -22.99
CA ILE A 161 -1.21 -10.22 -22.78
C ILE A 161 -0.31 -10.74 -21.65
N PHE A 162 -0.89 -11.10 -20.51
CA PHE A 162 -0.14 -11.42 -19.30
C PHE A 162 0.03 -12.92 -19.07
N GLY A 163 -0.85 -13.76 -19.62
CA GLY A 163 -0.82 -15.20 -19.40
C GLY A 163 -0.83 -15.55 -17.91
N ASN A 164 0.07 -16.44 -17.51
CA ASN A 164 0.25 -16.88 -16.12
C ASN A 164 1.12 -15.96 -15.26
N LYS A 165 1.54 -14.78 -15.77
CA LYS A 165 2.40 -13.85 -15.02
C LYS A 165 1.64 -13.01 -13.99
N VAL A 166 0.32 -12.94 -14.11
CA VAL A 166 -0.55 -12.17 -13.20
C VAL A 166 -1.77 -13.01 -12.82
N SER A 167 -2.24 -12.81 -11.59
CA SER A 167 -3.58 -13.25 -11.19
C SER A 167 -4.57 -12.14 -11.50
N ILE A 168 -5.74 -12.49 -12.03
CA ILE A 168 -6.80 -11.52 -12.34
C ILE A 168 -7.94 -11.70 -11.35
N VAL A 169 -8.29 -10.62 -10.68
CA VAL A 169 -9.42 -10.57 -9.76
C VAL A 169 -10.59 -9.89 -10.48
N PRO A 170 -11.76 -10.54 -10.61
CA PRO A 170 -12.97 -9.88 -11.10
C PRO A 170 -13.32 -8.66 -10.25
N TYR A 171 -14.11 -7.74 -10.78
CA TYR A 171 -14.48 -6.54 -10.04
C TYR A 171 -15.12 -6.90 -8.69
N VAL A 172 -14.53 -6.35 -7.63
CA VAL A 172 -15.04 -6.38 -6.25
C VAL A 172 -14.90 -4.96 -5.72
N MET A 173 -15.91 -4.52 -4.98
CA MET A 173 -15.86 -3.20 -4.34
C MET A 173 -14.61 -3.08 -3.45
N PRO A 174 -13.84 -1.97 -3.53
CA PRO A 174 -12.67 -1.75 -2.70
C PRO A 174 -13.00 -1.87 -1.20
N GLY A 175 -12.07 -2.41 -0.42
CA GLY A 175 -12.24 -2.63 1.02
C GLY A 175 -11.94 -4.06 1.45
N PHE A 176 -12.58 -4.52 2.52
CA PHE A 176 -12.27 -5.81 3.15
C PHE A 176 -12.54 -7.01 2.23
N MET A 177 -13.62 -6.97 1.43
CA MET A 177 -13.95 -8.06 0.51
C MET A 177 -12.92 -8.20 -0.63
N LEU A 178 -12.41 -7.09 -1.16
CA LEU A 178 -11.31 -7.12 -2.12
C LEU A 178 -10.04 -7.73 -1.51
N ALA A 179 -9.70 -7.36 -0.27
CA ALA A 179 -8.56 -7.92 0.44
C ALA A 179 -8.69 -9.45 0.62
N LYS A 180 -9.89 -9.93 0.94
CA LYS A 180 -10.18 -11.37 1.01
C LYS A 180 -9.96 -12.04 -0.34
N LYS A 181 -10.49 -11.45 -1.42
CA LYS A 181 -10.42 -12.05 -2.75
C LYS A 181 -9.00 -12.18 -3.29
N ILE A 182 -8.14 -11.20 -2.99
CA ILE A 182 -6.72 -11.21 -3.38
C ILE A 182 -5.91 -12.27 -2.60
N ASN A 183 -6.39 -12.69 -1.43
CA ASN A 183 -5.70 -13.66 -0.60
C ASN A 183 -6.09 -15.12 -0.88
N GLU A 184 -7.17 -15.36 -1.64
CA GLU A 184 -7.58 -16.69 -2.10
C GLU A 184 -6.63 -17.24 -3.17
#